data_AF-A0A820DGM7-F1
#
_entry.id   AF-A0A820DGM7-F1
#
_cell.length_a   1.000
_cell.length_b   1.000
_cell.length_c   1.000
_cell.angle_alpha   90.00
_cell.angle_beta   90.00
_cell.angle_gamma   90.00
#
_symmetry.space_group_name_H-M   'P 1'
#
loop_
_entity.id
_entity.type
_entity.pdbx_description
1 polymer ?
#
loop_
_entity_poly.entity_id
_entity_poly.type
_entity_poly.pdbx_seq_one_letter_code
_entity_poly.pdbx_strand_id
1 'polypeptide(L)'
;MYKNKAKSIQNLYNFTNSEQHDNIEQQILAQNSTYSKPMEENIRLKKLNQSLTMKNIQEEIKKIPHYLTLENKSFQRIIDQALSVIISTKTRNNQREKLQDIALLVYKMKLILMYHRLWTIYLKSGMGQLINQSKIQCNYPVDVKIWPEEVKNMLSSREINKKNEHKICSQLVECHLRKFNDQLEQYHMEWHKKTDHFHGYTYQILQLFENYIKQYLYPLCLKIAHKIEVLHYNYHIQAIKHEYNTRHNPNEYQKNIMKQLCHSMYKKETTEQEVHLIQQQINYYNLSDQSFEDSSLLQSTSIHSIENSLIRQHLLNQYKDIIAQSKTFFLNVRMTIAEEQQDKYKEIHDLEIKKMWLDRHIMNHQEKLPLIMIDLINECCHKIHECIQCIYKFKIQPFLSSAL
;
A
#
# COMPACT_ATOMS: atom_id res chain seq x y z
N MET A 1 34.79 -4.21 -26.67
CA MET A 1 34.45 -3.74 -25.30
C MET A 1 32.96 -3.44 -25.09
N TYR A 2 32.04 -4.14 -25.82
CA TYR A 2 30.59 -3.86 -25.81
C TYR A 2 29.72 -4.95 -25.16
N LYS A 3 30.29 -6.05 -24.65
CA LYS A 3 29.54 -7.12 -23.97
C LYS A 3 29.40 -6.95 -22.44
N ASN A 4 30.11 -6.00 -21.83
CA ASN A 4 30.06 -5.77 -20.37
C ASN A 4 29.07 -4.68 -19.92
N LYS A 5 28.48 -3.89 -20.84
CA LYS A 5 27.42 -2.93 -20.49
C LYS A 5 26.03 -3.57 -20.35
N ALA A 6 25.76 -4.65 -21.09
CA ALA A 6 24.52 -5.43 -20.94
C ALA A 6 24.46 -6.21 -19.61
N LYS A 7 25.60 -6.66 -19.08
CA LYS A 7 25.69 -7.34 -17.77
C LYS A 7 25.39 -6.41 -16.58
N SER A 8 25.57 -5.09 -16.74
CA SER A 8 25.23 -4.12 -15.69
C SER A 8 23.71 -3.86 -15.59
N ILE A 9 22.96 -4.20 -16.63
CA ILE A 9 21.48 -4.16 -16.66
C ILE A 9 20.90 -5.37 -15.91
N GLN A 10 21.55 -6.53 -15.97
CA GLN A 10 21.13 -7.73 -15.23
C GLN A 10 21.33 -7.62 -13.70
N ASN A 11 22.35 -6.87 -13.27
CA ASN A 11 22.66 -6.69 -11.84
C ASN A 11 21.78 -5.62 -11.15
N LEU A 12 20.97 -4.88 -11.91
CA LEU A 12 19.93 -3.96 -11.40
C LEU A 12 18.63 -4.70 -10.98
N TYR A 13 18.53 -6.01 -11.25
CA TYR A 13 17.30 -6.80 -11.09
C TYR A 13 17.31 -7.81 -9.93
N ASN A 14 18.45 -8.04 -9.27
CA ASN A 14 18.57 -9.06 -8.23
C ASN A 14 18.72 -8.45 -6.83
N PHE A 15 17.62 -8.04 -6.20
CA PHE A 15 17.39 -7.89 -4.74
C PHE A 15 15.98 -7.26 -4.60
N THR A 16 14.86 -7.98 -4.49
CA THR A 16 14.53 -9.16 -3.68
C THR A 16 13.37 -9.97 -4.32
N ASN A 17 13.49 -11.30 -4.25
CA ASN A 17 12.55 -12.36 -4.70
C ASN A 17 12.23 -12.43 -6.20
N SER A 18 13.17 -13.09 -6.89
CA SER A 18 13.03 -13.74 -8.19
C SER A 18 11.94 -14.81 -8.18
N GLU A 19 11.05 -14.73 -9.19
CA GLU A 19 10.36 -15.82 -9.91
C GLU A 19 9.07 -15.35 -10.63
N GLN A 20 8.79 -14.05 -10.71
CA GLN A 20 7.64 -13.54 -11.49
C GLN A 20 7.98 -12.40 -12.47
N HIS A 21 9.25 -11.98 -12.56
CA HIS A 21 9.63 -10.81 -13.36
C HIS A 21 10.01 -11.11 -14.81
N ASP A 22 10.47 -12.33 -15.13
CA ASP A 22 10.87 -12.68 -16.51
C ASP A 22 9.69 -12.79 -17.48
N ASN A 23 8.44 -12.84 -16.98
CA ASN A 23 7.24 -12.95 -17.78
C ASN A 23 6.63 -11.59 -18.20
N ILE A 24 7.07 -10.49 -17.56
CA ILE A 24 6.52 -9.13 -17.81
C ILE A 24 7.28 -8.45 -18.96
N GLU A 25 8.60 -8.60 -19.05
CA GLU A 25 9.39 -7.99 -20.15
C GLU A 25 9.08 -8.62 -21.52
N GLN A 26 8.77 -9.93 -21.57
CA GLN A 26 8.36 -10.59 -22.83
C GLN A 26 6.94 -10.20 -23.26
N GLN A 27 6.06 -9.80 -22.33
CA GLN A 27 4.71 -9.31 -22.66
C GLN A 27 4.71 -7.85 -23.12
N ILE A 28 5.65 -7.02 -22.65
CA ILE A 28 5.79 -5.60 -23.02
C ILE A 28 6.26 -5.43 -24.48
N LEU A 29 7.10 -6.34 -24.99
CA LEU A 29 7.56 -6.30 -26.39
C LEU A 29 6.55 -6.89 -27.39
N ALA A 30 5.63 -7.75 -26.94
CA ALA A 30 4.69 -8.45 -27.81
C ALA A 30 3.37 -7.70 -28.09
N GLN A 31 3.04 -6.66 -27.31
CA GLN A 31 1.75 -5.94 -27.43
C GLN A 31 1.79 -4.64 -28.26
N ASN A 32 2.95 -4.25 -28.79
CA ASN A 32 3.11 -2.98 -29.53
C ASN A 32 2.88 -3.07 -31.05
N SER A 33 2.45 -4.22 -31.59
CA SER A 33 2.00 -4.30 -32.97
C SER A 33 0.49 -4.50 -33.05
N THR A 34 -0.19 -3.41 -33.42
CA THR A 34 -1.45 -3.30 -34.18
C THR A 34 -2.50 -2.51 -33.40
N TYR A 35 -2.79 -1.29 -33.88
CA TYR A 35 -4.14 -0.76 -34.17
C TYR A 35 -4.10 0.78 -34.23
N SER A 36 -4.46 1.30 -35.40
CA SER A 36 -4.54 2.72 -35.73
C SER A 36 -6.03 3.17 -35.74
N LYS A 37 -6.39 4.06 -34.79
CA LYS A 37 -7.27 5.27 -34.86
C LYS A 37 -8.73 5.19 -35.40
N PRO A 38 -9.60 6.23 -35.25
CA PRO A 38 -9.44 7.51 -34.53
C PRO A 38 -10.68 8.12 -33.78
N MET A 39 -10.36 9.18 -33.02
CA MET A 39 -11.14 10.40 -32.74
C MET A 39 -12.20 10.44 -31.61
N GLU A 40 -13.21 9.56 -31.56
CA GLU A 40 -14.30 9.71 -30.56
C GLU A 40 -13.92 9.21 -29.16
N GLU A 41 -13.06 8.19 -29.08
CA GLU A 41 -12.46 7.71 -27.83
C GLU A 41 -11.65 8.80 -27.11
N ASN A 42 -11.09 9.76 -27.86
CA ASN A 42 -10.24 10.82 -27.33
C ASN A 42 -11.03 11.86 -26.48
N ILE A 43 -12.33 12.04 -26.73
CA ILE A 43 -13.17 12.98 -25.97
C ILE A 43 -13.65 12.34 -24.65
N ARG A 44 -13.97 11.04 -24.65
CA ARG A 44 -14.30 10.30 -23.42
C ARG A 44 -13.08 10.11 -22.53
N LEU A 45 -11.92 9.79 -23.11
CA LEU A 45 -10.63 9.73 -22.40
C LEU A 45 -10.24 11.09 -21.80
N LYS A 46 -10.51 12.22 -22.49
CA LYS A 46 -10.28 13.57 -21.94
C LYS A 46 -11.11 13.90 -20.69
N LYS A 47 -12.31 13.32 -20.53
CA LYS A 47 -13.13 13.49 -19.31
C LYS A 47 -12.71 12.54 -18.20
N LEU A 48 -12.38 11.29 -18.53
CA LEU A 48 -11.81 10.32 -17.59
C LEU A 48 -10.44 10.76 -17.03
N ASN A 49 -9.71 11.59 -17.79
CA ASN A 49 -8.43 12.19 -17.39
C ASN A 49 -8.48 13.07 -16.14
N GLN A 50 -9.65 13.36 -15.59
CA GLN A 50 -9.82 14.17 -14.39
C GLN A 50 -10.16 13.36 -13.14
N SER A 51 -9.81 12.07 -13.08
CA SER A 51 -9.89 11.34 -11.81
C SER A 51 -9.00 12.04 -10.77
N LEU A 52 -9.59 12.38 -9.63
CA LEU A 52 -8.98 13.13 -8.54
C LEU A 52 -7.64 12.51 -8.12
N THR A 53 -7.55 11.18 -8.18
CA THR A 53 -6.37 10.39 -7.80
C THR A 53 -5.16 10.62 -8.71
N MET A 54 -5.35 10.77 -10.03
CA MET A 54 -4.21 10.99 -10.94
C MET A 54 -3.72 12.42 -10.96
N LYS A 55 -4.63 13.39 -10.79
CA LYS A 55 -4.23 14.79 -10.57
C LYS A 55 -3.37 14.88 -9.31
N ASN A 56 -3.76 14.22 -8.22
CA ASN A 56 -3.00 14.20 -6.98
C ASN A 56 -1.62 13.55 -7.16
N ILE A 57 -1.52 12.39 -7.84
CA ILE A 57 -0.23 11.74 -8.13
C ILE A 57 0.65 12.65 -9.01
N GLN A 58 0.07 13.29 -10.03
CA GLN A 58 0.82 14.21 -10.90
C GLN A 58 1.28 15.48 -10.16
N GLU A 59 0.49 16.00 -9.23
CA GLU A 59 0.88 17.11 -8.36
C GLU A 59 1.99 16.70 -7.39
N GLU A 60 1.93 15.48 -6.84
CA GLU A 60 2.97 14.92 -5.99
C GLU A 60 4.30 14.74 -6.75
N ILE A 61 4.26 14.24 -7.99
CA ILE A 61 5.43 14.09 -8.87
C ILE A 61 6.06 15.45 -9.23
N LYS A 62 5.24 16.51 -9.36
CA LYS A 62 5.73 17.84 -9.73
C LYS A 62 6.45 18.57 -8.60
N LYS A 63 6.14 18.26 -7.33
CA LYS A 63 6.75 18.90 -6.17
C LYS A 63 8.20 18.46 -6.02
N ILE A 64 9.08 19.41 -5.72
CA ILE A 64 10.44 19.12 -5.24
C ILE A 64 10.31 18.84 -3.74
N PRO A 65 10.60 17.62 -3.27
CA PRO A 65 10.54 17.34 -1.85
C PRO A 65 11.68 18.07 -1.12
N HIS A 66 11.40 18.57 0.09
CA HIS A 66 12.38 19.32 0.89
C HIS A 66 13.70 18.56 1.10
N TYR A 67 13.67 17.23 1.23
CA TYR A 67 14.87 16.42 1.40
C TYR A 67 15.75 16.30 0.13
N LEU A 68 15.30 16.82 -1.02
CA LEU A 68 16.08 16.96 -2.27
C LEU A 68 16.37 18.42 -2.61
N THR A 69 16.14 19.38 -1.70
CA THR A 69 16.55 20.77 -1.91
C THR A 69 18.03 20.95 -1.54
N LEU A 70 18.72 21.86 -2.23
CA LEU A 70 20.10 22.21 -1.87
C LEU A 70 20.22 22.90 -0.51
N GLU A 71 19.12 23.30 0.12
CA GLU A 71 19.11 23.83 1.50
C GLU A 71 19.23 22.71 2.55
N ASN A 72 18.87 21.48 2.18
CA ASN A 72 18.88 20.35 3.07
C ASN A 72 20.30 19.82 3.31
N LYS A 73 20.78 19.89 4.56
CA LYS A 73 22.15 19.50 4.93
C LYS A 73 22.48 18.04 4.64
N SER A 74 21.54 17.11 4.82
CA SER A 74 21.79 15.69 4.51
C SER A 74 21.94 15.47 3.01
N PHE A 75 21.12 16.14 2.19
CA PHE A 75 21.24 16.06 0.74
C PHE A 75 22.52 16.73 0.22
N GLN A 76 22.90 17.88 0.78
CA GLN A 76 24.17 18.53 0.47
C GLN A 76 25.36 17.58 0.66
N ARG A 77 25.36 16.77 1.73
CA ARG A 77 26.41 15.75 1.96
C ARG A 77 26.44 14.71 0.84
N ILE A 78 25.28 14.23 0.39
CA ILE A 78 25.19 13.28 -0.73
C ILE A 78 25.71 13.92 -2.02
N ILE A 79 25.36 15.18 -2.28
CA ILE A 79 25.88 15.92 -3.43
C ILE A 79 27.40 16.10 -3.34
N ASP A 80 27.94 16.42 -2.16
CA ASP A 80 29.38 16.57 -1.96
C ASP A 80 30.13 15.24 -2.09
N GLN A 81 29.53 14.12 -1.66
CA GLN A 81 30.04 12.77 -1.92
C GLN A 81 30.01 12.43 -3.41
N ALA A 82 28.95 12.80 -4.14
CA ALA A 82 28.91 12.62 -5.58
C ALA A 82 29.98 13.48 -6.27
N LEU A 83 30.21 14.71 -5.81
CA LEU A 83 31.24 15.61 -6.32
C LEU A 83 32.66 15.13 -6.04
N SER A 84 32.92 14.44 -4.92
CA SER A 84 34.26 13.89 -4.64
C SER A 84 34.62 12.74 -5.58
N VAL A 85 33.64 12.03 -6.13
CA VAL A 85 33.82 11.01 -7.17
C VAL A 85 34.12 11.64 -8.54
N ILE A 86 33.71 12.89 -8.76
CA ILE A 86 33.86 13.59 -10.04
C ILE A 86 35.18 14.37 -10.05
N ILE A 87 36.16 13.92 -10.83
CA ILE A 87 37.36 14.72 -11.12
C ILE A 87 36.98 15.77 -12.17
N SER A 88 36.69 17.01 -11.76
CA SER A 88 36.26 18.08 -12.67
C SER A 88 36.91 19.43 -12.36
N THR A 89 37.21 20.17 -13.42
CA THR A 89 37.74 21.54 -13.43
C THR A 89 36.66 22.62 -13.53
N LYS A 90 35.37 22.26 -13.55
CA LYS A 90 34.24 23.20 -13.66
C LYS A 90 33.81 23.77 -12.30
N THR A 91 33.08 24.90 -12.32
CA THR A 91 32.55 25.56 -11.12
C THR A 91 31.62 24.64 -10.31
N ARG A 92 31.95 24.39 -9.04
CA ARG A 92 31.23 23.47 -8.14
C ARG A 92 29.72 23.74 -8.04
N ASN A 93 29.29 25.01 -8.02
CA ASN A 93 27.87 25.35 -7.88
C ASN A 93 27.01 24.86 -9.07
N ASN A 94 27.48 25.01 -10.31
CA ASN A 94 26.78 24.52 -11.50
C ASN A 94 26.68 22.98 -11.51
N GLN A 95 27.65 22.29 -10.91
CA GLN A 95 27.60 20.84 -10.79
C GLN A 95 26.61 20.37 -9.73
N ARG A 96 26.46 21.11 -8.61
CA ARG A 96 25.48 20.81 -7.55
C ARG A 96 24.06 20.84 -8.08
N GLU A 97 23.69 21.88 -8.82
CA GLU A 97 22.35 22.03 -9.43
C GLU A 97 22.06 20.90 -10.43
N LYS A 98 23.03 20.55 -11.29
CA LYS A 98 22.88 19.43 -12.22
C LYS A 98 22.71 18.08 -11.53
N LEU A 99 23.44 17.86 -10.44
CA LEU A 99 23.30 16.64 -9.63
C LEU A 99 21.95 16.59 -8.92
N GLN A 100 21.45 17.72 -8.42
CA GLN A 100 20.10 17.83 -7.87
C GLN A 100 19.04 17.49 -8.92
N ASP A 101 19.15 18.04 -10.13
CA ASP A 101 18.25 17.72 -11.25
C ASP A 101 18.22 16.22 -11.56
N ILE A 102 19.39 15.59 -11.60
CA ILE A 102 19.51 14.14 -11.84
C ILE A 102 18.84 13.36 -10.69
N ALA A 103 19.08 13.73 -9.43
CA ALA A 103 18.45 13.10 -8.28
C ALA A 103 16.92 13.26 -8.30
N LEU A 104 16.42 14.43 -8.72
CA LEU A 104 14.99 14.68 -8.88
C LEU A 104 14.36 13.77 -9.95
N LEU A 105 15.06 13.53 -11.05
CA LEU A 105 14.60 12.57 -12.06
C LEU A 105 14.55 11.14 -11.52
N VAL A 106 15.58 10.71 -10.78
CA VAL A 106 15.59 9.40 -10.11
C VAL A 106 14.40 9.27 -9.15
N TYR A 107 14.14 10.31 -8.35
CA TYR A 107 12.98 10.35 -7.45
C TYR A 107 11.66 10.20 -8.19
N LYS A 108 11.43 11.01 -9.24
CA LYS A 108 10.18 10.96 -10.03
C LYS A 108 9.97 9.59 -10.67
N MET A 109 11.02 8.99 -11.22
CA MET A 109 10.96 7.64 -11.78
C MET A 109 10.59 6.60 -10.73
N LYS A 110 11.24 6.60 -9.55
CA LYS A 110 10.91 5.67 -8.46
C LYS A 110 9.47 5.86 -7.97
N LEU A 111 9.00 7.10 -7.84
CA LEU A 111 7.62 7.41 -7.45
C LEU A 111 6.60 6.84 -8.45
N ILE A 112 6.81 7.08 -9.74
CA ILE A 112 5.92 6.53 -10.78
C ILE A 112 5.94 5.01 -10.79
N LEU A 113 7.11 4.37 -10.66
CA LEU A 113 7.20 2.90 -10.64
C LEU A 113 6.37 2.27 -9.49
N MET A 114 6.34 2.90 -8.31
CA MET A 114 5.50 2.42 -7.20
C MET A 114 4.01 2.47 -7.54
N TYR A 115 3.53 3.59 -8.08
CA TYR A 115 2.14 3.71 -8.49
C TYR A 115 1.83 2.78 -9.67
N HIS A 116 2.71 2.69 -10.66
CA HIS A 116 2.56 1.75 -11.77
C HIS A 116 2.36 0.31 -11.28
N ARG A 117 3.12 -0.13 -10.28
CA ARG A 117 2.94 -1.45 -9.65
C ARG A 117 1.53 -1.62 -9.07
N LEU A 118 1.05 -0.66 -8.29
CA LEU A 118 -0.31 -0.71 -7.72
C LEU A 118 -1.39 -0.78 -8.81
N TRP A 119 -1.28 0.05 -9.84
CA TRP A 119 -2.24 0.09 -10.94
C TRP A 119 -2.20 -1.17 -11.82
N THR A 120 -1.02 -1.81 -11.93
CA THR A 120 -0.89 -3.12 -12.58
C THR A 120 -1.65 -4.19 -11.79
N ILE A 121 -1.58 -4.15 -10.46
CA ILE A 121 -2.36 -5.04 -9.59
C ILE A 121 -3.87 -4.79 -9.74
N TYR A 122 -4.30 -3.52 -9.87
CA TYR A 122 -5.69 -3.19 -10.17
C TYR A 122 -6.17 -3.81 -11.49
N LEU A 123 -5.33 -3.74 -12.54
CA LEU A 123 -5.64 -4.35 -13.84
C LEU A 123 -5.76 -5.88 -13.70
N LYS A 124 -4.77 -6.53 -13.06
CA LYS A 124 -4.78 -7.99 -12.85
C LYS A 124 -6.03 -8.44 -12.08
N SER A 125 -6.43 -7.70 -11.05
CA SER A 125 -7.67 -7.95 -10.31
C SER A 125 -8.90 -7.84 -11.22
N GLY A 126 -9.03 -6.74 -11.97
CA GLY A 126 -10.17 -6.51 -12.86
C GLY A 126 -10.26 -7.47 -14.04
N MET A 127 -9.13 -8.06 -14.44
CA MET A 127 -9.04 -9.04 -15.51
C MET A 127 -9.18 -10.50 -15.05
N GLY A 128 -9.24 -10.75 -13.74
CA GLY A 128 -9.26 -12.13 -13.23
C GLY A 128 -7.91 -12.84 -13.37
N GLN A 129 -6.81 -12.11 -13.17
CA GLN A 129 -5.44 -12.60 -13.35
C GLN A 129 -4.58 -12.33 -12.11
N LEU A 130 -5.22 -11.99 -10.98
CA LEU A 130 -4.49 -11.61 -9.78
C LEU A 130 -3.84 -12.81 -9.09
N ILE A 131 -4.54 -13.94 -9.08
CA ILE A 131 -4.03 -15.19 -8.56
C ILE A 131 -3.54 -16.02 -9.76
N ASN A 132 -2.23 -16.03 -9.99
CA ASN A 132 -1.65 -16.90 -11.01
C ASN A 132 -1.79 -18.37 -10.56
N GLN A 133 -2.39 -19.20 -11.41
CA GLN A 133 -2.75 -20.60 -11.18
C GLN A 133 -1.58 -21.53 -10.79
N SER A 134 -0.32 -21.11 -10.96
CA SER A 134 0.84 -22.00 -10.89
C SER A 134 1.49 -22.16 -9.50
N LYS A 135 1.05 -21.42 -8.46
CA LYS A 135 1.67 -21.48 -7.11
C LYS A 135 0.72 -21.67 -5.94
N ILE A 136 -0.59 -21.55 -6.14
CA ILE A 136 -1.58 -21.65 -5.06
C ILE A 136 -2.73 -22.54 -5.54
N GLN A 137 -2.89 -23.71 -4.92
CA GLN A 137 -4.02 -24.59 -5.18
C GLN A 137 -5.23 -24.03 -4.43
N CYS A 138 -6.12 -23.34 -5.14
CA CYS A 138 -7.35 -22.80 -4.58
C CYS A 138 -8.53 -23.72 -4.92
N ASN A 139 -9.45 -23.91 -3.98
CA ASN A 139 -10.69 -24.69 -4.18
C ASN A 139 -11.82 -23.87 -4.84
N TYR A 140 -11.50 -22.72 -5.43
CA TYR A 140 -12.44 -21.77 -6.04
C TYR A 140 -11.81 -21.15 -7.29
N PRO A 141 -12.63 -20.69 -8.26
CA PRO A 141 -12.16 -20.00 -9.45
C PRO A 141 -11.33 -18.78 -9.08
N VAL A 142 -10.20 -18.68 -9.74
CA VAL A 142 -9.21 -17.61 -9.56
C VAL A 142 -9.23 -16.59 -10.70
N ASP A 143 -10.14 -16.78 -11.66
CA ASP A 143 -10.32 -15.99 -12.88
C ASP A 143 -11.50 -15.02 -12.82
N VAL A 144 -11.95 -14.69 -11.61
CA VAL A 144 -13.10 -13.80 -11.40
C VAL A 144 -12.70 -12.34 -11.63
N LYS A 145 -13.42 -11.65 -12.50
CA LYS A 145 -13.18 -10.24 -12.84
C LYS A 145 -13.69 -9.33 -11.72
N ILE A 146 -12.79 -8.93 -10.82
CA ILE A 146 -13.12 -8.13 -9.64
C ILE A 146 -12.37 -6.80 -9.71
N TRP A 147 -13.09 -5.71 -9.95
CA TRP A 147 -12.52 -4.37 -9.89
C TRP A 147 -12.42 -3.88 -8.44
N PRO A 148 -11.27 -3.33 -8.03
CA PRO A 148 -11.13 -2.69 -6.71
C PRO A 148 -12.10 -1.53 -6.55
N GLU A 149 -12.60 -1.32 -5.33
CA GLU A 149 -13.55 -0.24 -5.03
C GLU A 149 -12.95 1.14 -5.32
N GLU A 150 -11.64 1.34 -5.17
CA GLU A 150 -11.02 2.61 -5.55
C GLU A 150 -11.14 2.90 -7.05
N VAL A 151 -11.10 1.88 -7.91
CA VAL A 151 -11.31 2.04 -9.34
C VAL A 151 -12.77 2.36 -9.63
N LYS A 152 -13.70 1.64 -8.98
CA LYS A 152 -15.15 1.87 -9.14
C LYS A 152 -15.57 3.25 -8.65
N ASN A 153 -15.04 3.70 -7.51
CA ASN A 153 -15.32 4.99 -6.90
C ASN A 153 -14.77 6.18 -7.72
N MET A 154 -13.78 5.94 -8.59
CA MET A 154 -13.31 6.96 -9.54
C MET A 154 -14.31 7.20 -10.69
N LEU A 155 -15.28 6.31 -10.88
CA LEU A 155 -16.33 6.47 -11.88
C LEU A 155 -17.51 7.22 -11.29
N SER A 156 -18.04 8.21 -12.01
CA SER A 156 -19.24 8.92 -11.56
C SER A 156 -20.46 7.98 -11.67
N SER A 157 -21.39 8.03 -10.72
CA SER A 157 -22.62 7.20 -10.73
C SER A 157 -23.46 7.34 -12.01
N ARG A 158 -23.29 8.45 -12.76
CA ARG A 158 -23.92 8.70 -14.07
C ARG A 158 -23.28 7.95 -15.25
N GLU A 159 -22.06 7.45 -15.11
CA GLU A 159 -21.27 6.81 -16.18
C GLU A 159 -21.38 5.28 -16.19
N ILE A 160 -21.89 4.69 -15.10
CA ILE A 160 -21.90 3.24 -14.89
C ILE A 160 -23.26 2.66 -15.29
N ASN A 161 -23.34 2.13 -16.51
CA ASN A 161 -24.28 1.04 -16.79
C ASN A 161 -23.57 -0.27 -16.47
N LYS A 162 -24.17 -1.16 -15.65
CA LYS A 162 -23.59 -2.46 -15.26
C LYS A 162 -23.07 -3.27 -16.46
N LYS A 163 -23.69 -3.12 -17.65
CA LYS A 163 -23.27 -3.78 -18.89
C LYS A 163 -21.92 -3.28 -19.45
N ASN A 164 -21.52 -2.04 -19.15
CA ASN A 164 -20.30 -1.41 -19.66
C ASN A 164 -19.22 -1.20 -18.59
N GLU A 165 -19.51 -1.46 -17.31
CA GLU A 165 -18.63 -1.22 -16.17
C GLU A 165 -17.23 -1.81 -16.39
N HIS A 166 -17.14 -3.09 -16.79
CA HIS A 166 -15.85 -3.74 -17.00
C HIS A 166 -15.01 -3.06 -18.07
N LYS A 167 -15.61 -2.66 -19.20
CA LYS A 167 -14.91 -1.96 -20.28
C LYS A 167 -14.42 -0.58 -19.81
N ILE A 168 -15.25 0.16 -19.08
CA ILE A 168 -14.91 1.49 -18.58
C ILE A 168 -13.77 1.41 -17.57
N CYS A 169 -13.84 0.50 -16.59
CA CYS A 169 -12.76 0.28 -15.62
C CYS A 169 -11.45 -0.14 -16.30
N SER A 170 -11.51 -1.04 -17.28
CA SER A 170 -10.32 -1.47 -18.05
C SER A 170 -9.67 -0.29 -18.76
N GLN A 171 -10.45 0.48 -19.53
CA GLN A 171 -9.96 1.63 -20.27
C GLN A 171 -9.39 2.70 -19.32
N LEU A 172 -9.99 2.89 -18.15
CA LEU A 172 -9.48 3.79 -17.12
C LEU A 172 -8.09 3.35 -16.66
N VAL A 173 -7.96 2.12 -16.20
CA VAL A 173 -6.71 1.59 -15.64
C VAL A 173 -5.61 1.55 -16.70
N GLU A 174 -5.92 1.09 -17.91
CA GLU A 174 -4.98 1.09 -19.05
C GLU A 174 -4.53 2.52 -19.43
N CYS A 175 -5.44 3.50 -19.41
CA CYS A 175 -5.09 4.89 -19.66
C CYS A 175 -4.11 5.44 -18.61
N HIS A 176 -4.32 5.11 -17.33
CA HIS A 176 -3.39 5.50 -16.27
C HIS A 176 -2.02 4.82 -16.42
N LEU A 177 -1.99 3.52 -16.72
CA LEU A 177 -0.75 2.79 -16.96
C LEU A 177 0.02 3.35 -18.16
N ARG A 178 -0.68 3.66 -19.27
CA ARG A 178 -0.05 4.29 -20.44
C ARG A 178 0.59 5.63 -20.09
N LYS A 179 -0.09 6.49 -19.33
CA LYS A 179 0.48 7.77 -18.88
C LYS A 179 1.71 7.58 -18.00
N PHE A 180 1.72 6.59 -17.11
CA PHE A 180 2.90 6.28 -16.31
C PHE A 180 4.07 5.84 -17.20
N ASN A 181 3.81 5.02 -18.22
CA ASN A 181 4.83 4.61 -19.19
C ASN A 181 5.36 5.81 -19.99
N ASP A 182 4.48 6.65 -20.54
CA ASP A 182 4.87 7.86 -21.28
C ASP A 182 5.74 8.79 -20.41
N GLN A 183 5.37 8.97 -19.13
CA GLN A 183 6.13 9.78 -18.18
C GLN A 183 7.47 9.16 -17.80
N LEU A 184 7.52 7.84 -17.60
CA LEU A 184 8.76 7.12 -17.33
C LEU A 184 9.72 7.24 -18.53
N GLU A 185 9.24 7.03 -19.75
CA GLU A 185 10.04 7.22 -20.97
C GLU A 185 10.57 8.65 -21.07
N GLN A 186 9.73 9.65 -20.82
CA GLN A 186 10.15 11.05 -20.80
C GLN A 186 11.26 11.30 -19.78
N TYR A 187 11.12 10.84 -18.54
CA TYR A 187 12.12 11.03 -17.50
C TYR A 187 13.38 10.20 -17.74
N HIS A 188 13.29 9.00 -18.31
CA HIS A 188 14.44 8.22 -18.74
C HIS A 188 15.22 8.94 -19.83
N MET A 189 14.55 9.48 -20.85
CA MET A 189 15.20 10.27 -21.91
C MET A 189 15.87 11.55 -21.35
N GLU A 190 15.19 12.26 -20.44
CA GLU A 190 15.76 13.46 -19.80
C GLU A 190 16.98 13.10 -18.94
N TRP A 191 16.88 12.00 -18.19
CA TRP A 191 17.98 11.49 -17.37
C TRP A 191 19.18 11.08 -18.22
N HIS A 192 18.97 10.35 -19.32
CA HIS A 192 20.04 10.02 -20.27
C HIS A 192 20.70 11.27 -20.83
N LYS A 193 19.91 12.25 -21.31
CA LYS A 193 20.45 13.52 -21.80
C LYS A 193 21.28 14.24 -20.74
N LYS A 194 20.81 14.31 -19.48
CA LYS A 194 21.56 14.99 -18.42
C LYS A 194 22.83 14.24 -18.03
N THR A 195 22.79 12.91 -17.96
CA THR A 195 23.94 12.09 -17.51
C THR A 195 24.99 11.94 -18.61
N ASP A 196 24.61 11.76 -19.87
CA ASP A 196 25.55 11.67 -21.00
C ASP A 196 26.39 12.94 -21.17
N HIS A 197 25.81 14.11 -20.86
CA HIS A 197 26.49 15.40 -20.91
C HIS A 197 27.16 15.80 -19.58
N PHE A 198 27.09 14.92 -18.56
CA PHE A 198 27.67 15.16 -17.24
C PHE A 198 28.94 14.32 -17.07
N HIS A 199 30.09 14.95 -17.39
CA HIS A 199 31.40 14.31 -17.28
C HIS A 199 31.66 13.83 -15.84
N GLY A 200 32.00 12.55 -15.69
CA GLY A 200 32.24 11.92 -14.39
C GLY A 200 30.98 11.36 -13.71
N TYR A 201 29.80 11.37 -14.36
CA TYR A 201 28.65 10.62 -13.85
C TYR A 201 28.95 9.12 -13.90
N THR A 202 28.80 8.43 -12.76
CA THR A 202 29.07 6.99 -12.64
C THR A 202 27.88 6.27 -12.02
N TYR A 203 27.88 4.94 -12.17
CA TYR A 203 26.92 4.07 -11.49
C TYR A 203 26.95 4.25 -9.96
N GLN A 204 28.11 4.55 -9.38
CA GLN A 204 28.24 4.84 -7.95
C GLN A 204 27.43 6.08 -7.52
N ILE A 205 27.41 7.13 -8.35
CA ILE A 205 26.60 8.33 -8.10
C ILE A 205 25.11 8.01 -8.20
N LEU A 206 24.71 7.19 -9.16
CA LEU A 206 23.33 6.70 -9.25
C LEU A 206 22.93 5.94 -7.98
N GLN A 207 23.76 5.00 -7.51
CA GLN A 207 23.50 4.25 -6.28
C GLN A 207 23.40 5.15 -5.03
N LEU A 208 24.23 6.20 -4.93
CA LEU A 208 24.13 7.18 -3.85
C LEU A 208 22.75 7.85 -3.82
N PHE A 209 22.27 8.31 -4.99
CA PHE A 209 20.94 8.91 -5.09
C PHE A 209 19.82 7.90 -4.83
N GLU A 210 19.90 6.70 -5.40
CA GLU A 210 18.88 5.67 -5.20
C GLU A 210 18.76 5.28 -3.72
N ASN A 211 19.88 5.08 -3.03
CA ASN A 211 19.89 4.71 -1.61
C ASN A 211 19.32 5.83 -0.73
N TYR A 212 19.75 7.08 -0.99
CA TYR A 212 19.24 8.23 -0.25
C TYR A 212 17.72 8.41 -0.47
N ILE A 213 17.27 8.40 -1.72
CA ILE A 213 15.85 8.55 -2.07
C ILE A 213 15.02 7.39 -1.50
N LYS A 214 15.53 6.16 -1.53
CA LYS A 214 14.84 4.98 -0.99
C LYS A 214 14.51 5.13 0.49
N GLN A 215 15.37 5.75 1.28
CA GLN A 215 15.11 5.97 2.72
C GLN A 215 13.89 6.87 2.92
N TYR A 216 13.77 7.96 2.16
CA TYR A 216 12.64 8.89 2.27
C TYR A 216 11.35 8.36 1.62
N LEU A 217 11.46 7.53 0.59
CA LEU A 217 10.31 6.88 -0.02
C LEU A 217 9.83 5.64 0.74
N TYR A 218 10.62 5.09 1.66
CA TYR A 218 10.30 3.86 2.38
C TYR A 218 8.91 3.84 3.05
N PRO A 219 8.46 4.91 3.74
CA PRO A 219 7.11 4.95 4.31
C PRO A 219 6.00 4.84 3.24
N LEU A 220 6.20 5.44 2.07
CA LEU A 220 5.26 5.34 0.95
C LEU A 220 5.33 3.95 0.29
N CYS A 221 6.52 3.39 0.10
CA CYS A 221 6.72 2.02 -0.37
C CYS A 221 5.93 1.02 0.50
N LEU A 222 6.04 1.14 1.82
CA LEU A 222 5.32 0.28 2.77
C LEU A 222 3.80 0.45 2.65
N LYS A 223 3.29 1.68 2.57
CA LYS A 223 1.86 1.96 2.37
C LYS A 223 1.32 1.30 1.09
N ILE A 224 2.05 1.42 -0.03
CA ILE A 224 1.65 0.83 -1.30
C ILE A 224 1.74 -0.70 -1.26
N ALA A 225 2.79 -1.26 -0.68
CA ALA A 225 2.95 -2.71 -0.52
C ALA A 225 1.82 -3.30 0.32
N HIS A 226 1.51 -2.69 1.47
CA HIS A 226 0.39 -3.08 2.32
C HIS A 226 -0.95 -3.02 1.56
N LYS A 227 -1.17 -1.93 0.80
CA LYS A 227 -2.37 -1.78 -0.02
C LYS A 227 -2.54 -2.90 -1.06
N ILE A 228 -1.45 -3.30 -1.70
CA ILE A 228 -1.44 -4.44 -2.65
C ILE A 228 -1.82 -5.73 -1.92
N GLU A 229 -1.24 -5.98 -0.75
CA GLU A 229 -1.49 -7.19 0.04
C GLU A 229 -2.95 -7.30 0.48
N VAL A 230 -3.53 -6.21 1.01
CA VAL A 230 -4.96 -6.14 1.36
C VAL A 230 -5.85 -6.40 0.14
N LEU A 231 -5.47 -5.88 -1.03
CA LEU A 231 -6.21 -6.11 -2.27
C LEU A 231 -6.19 -7.60 -2.67
N HIS A 232 -5.07 -8.29 -2.51
CA HIS A 232 -4.99 -9.73 -2.73
C HIS A 232 -5.99 -10.49 -1.86
N TYR A 233 -6.01 -10.25 -0.55
CA TYR A 233 -6.98 -10.94 0.33
C TYR A 233 -8.43 -10.60 -0.01
N ASN A 234 -8.73 -9.33 -0.29
CA ASN A 234 -10.06 -8.91 -0.72
C ASN A 234 -10.51 -9.59 -2.01
N TYR A 235 -9.60 -9.80 -2.96
CA TYR A 235 -9.86 -10.54 -4.18
C TYR A 235 -10.21 -12.00 -3.89
N HIS A 236 -9.43 -12.69 -3.04
CA HIS A 236 -9.72 -14.06 -2.62
C HIS A 236 -11.10 -14.17 -1.97
N ILE A 237 -11.42 -13.30 -1.01
CA ILE A 237 -12.73 -13.26 -0.32
C ILE A 237 -13.88 -13.10 -1.33
N GLN A 238 -13.73 -12.20 -2.31
CA GLN A 238 -14.75 -11.96 -3.33
C GLN A 238 -14.88 -13.13 -4.32
N ALA A 239 -13.77 -13.76 -4.70
CA ALA A 239 -13.77 -14.95 -5.56
C ALA A 239 -14.48 -16.13 -4.89
N ILE A 240 -14.23 -16.38 -3.60
CA ILE A 240 -14.92 -17.40 -2.80
C ILE A 240 -16.42 -17.11 -2.72
N LYS A 241 -16.79 -15.85 -2.43
CA LYS A 241 -18.21 -15.43 -2.41
C LYS A 241 -18.87 -15.59 -3.78
N HIS A 242 -18.15 -15.34 -4.87
CA HIS A 242 -18.66 -15.56 -6.22
C HIS A 242 -18.93 -17.05 -6.46
N GLU A 243 -17.98 -17.92 -6.13
CA GLU A 243 -18.14 -19.38 -6.25
C GLU A 243 -19.35 -19.88 -5.45
N TYR A 244 -19.43 -19.46 -4.19
CA TYR A 244 -20.52 -19.82 -3.29
C TYR A 244 -21.87 -19.43 -3.87
N ASN A 245 -22.02 -18.19 -4.35
CA ASN A 245 -23.31 -17.68 -4.82
C ASN A 245 -23.69 -18.15 -6.23
N THR A 246 -22.72 -18.29 -7.13
CA THR A 246 -22.98 -18.53 -8.55
C THR A 246 -22.98 -20.02 -8.90
N ARG A 247 -22.03 -20.80 -8.40
CA ARG A 247 -21.95 -22.24 -8.76
C ARG A 247 -22.81 -23.12 -7.88
N HIS A 248 -22.87 -22.82 -6.59
CA HIS A 248 -23.64 -23.64 -5.64
C HIS A 248 -25.08 -23.15 -5.42
N ASN A 249 -25.43 -21.97 -5.95
CA ASN A 249 -26.78 -21.39 -5.93
C ASN A 249 -27.54 -21.60 -4.60
N PRO A 250 -26.98 -21.11 -3.48
CA PRO A 250 -27.54 -21.31 -2.15
C PRO A 250 -28.93 -20.67 -2.04
N ASN A 251 -29.79 -21.26 -1.22
CA ASN A 251 -31.04 -20.60 -0.82
C ASN A 251 -30.78 -19.45 0.17
N GLU A 252 -31.81 -18.67 0.49
CA GLU A 252 -31.68 -17.51 1.38
C GLU A 252 -31.15 -17.87 2.78
N TYR A 253 -31.52 -19.04 3.31
CA TYR A 253 -31.02 -19.51 4.59
C TYR A 253 -29.51 -19.77 4.55
N GLN A 254 -29.04 -20.50 3.55
CA GLN A 254 -27.62 -20.81 3.33
C GLN A 254 -26.80 -19.54 3.03
N LYS A 255 -27.36 -18.55 2.33
CA LYS A 255 -26.73 -17.23 2.16
C LYS A 255 -26.58 -16.49 3.49
N ASN A 256 -27.60 -16.56 4.34
CA ASN A 256 -27.59 -15.92 5.65
C ASN A 256 -26.53 -16.53 6.57
N ILE A 257 -26.34 -17.85 6.56
CA ILE A 257 -25.27 -18.52 7.32
C ILE A 257 -23.89 -17.96 6.93
N MET A 258 -23.56 -17.96 5.63
CA MET A 258 -22.28 -17.43 5.14
C MET A 258 -22.08 -15.97 5.55
N LYS A 259 -23.13 -15.14 5.45
CA LYS A 259 -23.07 -13.73 5.85
C LYS A 259 -22.84 -13.56 7.35
N GLN A 260 -23.54 -14.34 8.19
CA GLN A 260 -23.40 -14.31 9.65
C GLN A 260 -21.99 -14.70 10.07
N LEU A 261 -21.49 -15.86 9.62
CA LEU A 261 -20.17 -16.37 9.96
C LEU A 261 -19.02 -15.46 9.51
N CYS A 262 -19.09 -14.94 8.28
CA CYS A 262 -18.08 -13.98 7.82
C CYS A 262 -18.08 -12.70 8.67
N HIS A 263 -19.26 -12.23 9.09
CA HIS A 263 -19.41 -11.01 9.87
C HIS A 263 -18.96 -11.20 11.33
N SER A 264 -19.30 -12.31 11.96
CA SER A 264 -18.83 -12.64 13.30
C SER A 264 -17.32 -12.90 13.31
N MET A 265 -16.77 -13.57 12.29
CA MET A 265 -15.32 -13.73 12.13
C MET A 265 -14.62 -12.38 12.02
N TYR A 266 -15.12 -11.48 11.16
CA TYR A 266 -14.57 -10.13 11.02
C TYR A 266 -14.56 -9.37 12.34
N LYS A 267 -15.65 -9.42 13.10
CA LYS A 267 -15.78 -8.75 14.40
C LYS A 267 -14.80 -9.33 15.42
N LYS A 268 -14.82 -10.66 15.59
CA LYS A 268 -13.95 -11.40 16.52
C LYS A 268 -12.49 -11.02 16.28
N GLU A 269 -12.03 -11.13 15.04
CA GLU A 269 -10.65 -10.89 14.68
C GLU A 269 -10.27 -9.41 14.82
N THR A 270 -11.15 -8.48 14.40
CA THR A 270 -10.87 -7.04 14.55
C THR A 270 -10.71 -6.64 16.02
N THR A 271 -11.56 -7.17 16.91
CA THR A 271 -11.45 -6.90 18.35
C THR A 271 -10.23 -7.55 18.99
N GLU A 272 -9.90 -8.78 18.61
CA GLU A 272 -8.68 -9.46 19.07
C GLU A 272 -7.42 -8.67 18.68
N GLN A 273 -7.36 -8.21 17.43
CA GLN A 273 -6.24 -7.39 16.99
C GLN A 273 -6.24 -5.97 17.59
N GLU A 274 -7.40 -5.41 17.95
CA GLU A 274 -7.49 -4.14 18.68
C GLU A 274 -6.92 -4.25 20.10
N VAL A 275 -7.25 -5.33 20.82
CA VAL A 275 -6.64 -5.64 22.13
C VAL A 275 -5.11 -5.72 22.01
N HIS A 276 -4.60 -6.48 21.03
CA HIS A 276 -3.16 -6.57 20.77
C HIS A 276 -2.53 -5.22 20.46
N LEU A 277 -3.18 -4.37 19.65
CA LEU A 277 -2.68 -3.03 19.34
C LEU A 277 -2.62 -2.15 20.59
N ILE A 278 -3.67 -2.14 21.41
CA ILE A 278 -3.69 -1.36 22.66
C ILE A 278 -2.59 -1.86 23.61
N GLN A 279 -2.37 -3.19 23.68
CA GLN A 279 -1.31 -3.76 24.51
C GLN A 279 0.07 -3.28 24.06
N GLN A 280 0.33 -3.28 22.76
CA GLN A 280 1.57 -2.75 22.20
C GLN A 280 1.74 -1.26 22.47
N GLN A 281 0.66 -0.48 22.41
CA GLN A 281 0.68 0.94 22.78
C GLN A 281 1.02 1.15 24.26
N ILE A 282 0.38 0.39 25.16
CA ILE A 282 0.68 0.43 26.59
C ILE A 282 2.15 0.09 26.84
N ASN A 283 2.64 -0.99 26.23
CA ASN A 283 4.04 -1.40 26.35
C ASN A 283 4.98 -0.30 25.85
N TYR A 284 4.68 0.28 24.68
CA TYR A 284 5.44 1.37 24.07
C TYR A 284 5.55 2.59 24.99
N TYR A 285 4.44 3.03 25.58
CA TYR A 285 4.43 4.20 26.47
C TYR A 285 4.98 3.93 27.89
N ASN A 286 5.04 2.66 28.31
CA ASN A 286 5.63 2.26 29.59
C ASN A 286 7.17 2.12 29.52
N LEU A 287 7.77 2.11 28.33
CA LEU A 287 9.23 2.17 28.16
C LEU A 287 9.72 3.59 28.53
N SER A 288 10.48 3.67 29.62
CA SER A 288 10.81 4.89 30.37
C SER A 288 11.62 5.98 29.66
N ASP A 289 11.99 5.82 28.39
CA ASP A 289 12.93 6.69 27.69
C ASP A 289 12.34 7.50 26.53
N GLN A 290 11.02 7.50 26.35
CA GLN A 290 10.43 8.23 25.24
C GLN A 290 10.18 9.69 25.58
N SER A 291 11.03 10.54 25.02
CA SER A 291 10.95 11.98 25.15
C SER A 291 9.62 12.51 24.58
N PHE A 292 9.03 13.40 25.35
CA PHE A 292 7.74 14.06 25.15
C PHE A 292 7.63 14.94 23.89
N GLU A 293 8.70 15.06 23.08
CA GLU A 293 8.80 16.12 22.07
C GLU A 293 7.95 15.89 20.80
N ASP A 294 7.47 14.66 20.55
CA ASP A 294 6.71 14.36 19.32
C ASP A 294 5.18 14.33 19.49
N SER A 295 4.64 14.62 20.68
CA SER A 295 3.18 14.73 20.84
C SER A 295 2.68 16.10 20.37
N SER A 296 1.99 16.12 19.23
CA SER A 296 1.29 17.28 18.65
C SER A 296 0.03 17.67 19.44
N LEU A 297 0.14 17.81 20.77
CA LEU A 297 -0.86 18.50 21.57
C LEU A 297 -0.52 19.99 21.51
N LEU A 298 -1.45 20.76 20.96
CA LEU A 298 -1.43 22.21 20.77
C LEU A 298 -0.43 22.95 21.68
N GLN A 299 0.52 23.66 21.06
CA GLN A 299 1.33 24.69 21.70
C GLN A 299 0.41 25.81 22.22
N SER A 300 -0.20 25.61 23.39
CA SER A 300 -0.80 26.69 24.16
C SER A 300 0.31 27.37 24.96
N THR A 301 0.57 28.65 24.69
CA THR A 301 1.44 29.57 25.45
C THR A 301 2.68 28.91 26.06
N SER A 302 3.77 28.97 25.31
CA SER A 302 5.08 28.43 25.63
C SER A 302 5.40 28.56 27.12
N ILE A 303 5.35 27.44 27.86
CA ILE A 303 5.86 27.32 29.24
C ILE A 303 7.31 27.82 29.33
N HIS A 304 8.02 27.90 28.20
CA HIS A 304 9.34 28.51 28.07
C HIS A 304 9.36 30.04 28.23
N SER A 305 8.22 30.74 28.25
CA SER A 305 8.13 32.17 28.55
C SER A 305 8.16 32.49 30.05
N ILE A 306 8.13 31.47 30.92
CA ILE A 306 8.30 31.65 32.37
C ILE A 306 9.79 31.91 32.65
N GLU A 307 10.12 33.12 33.12
CA GLU A 307 11.49 33.54 33.43
C GLU A 307 12.11 32.72 34.58
N ASN A 308 11.30 32.39 35.59
CA ASN A 308 11.76 31.59 36.73
C ASN A 308 11.96 30.12 36.34
N SER A 309 13.24 29.70 36.29
CA SER A 309 13.64 28.37 35.84
C SER A 309 13.14 27.23 36.73
N LEU A 310 13.06 27.43 38.05
CA LEU A 310 12.59 26.43 39.00
C LEU A 310 11.08 26.20 38.86
N ILE A 311 10.30 27.28 38.78
CA ILE A 311 8.84 27.21 38.56
C ILE A 311 8.55 26.56 37.21
N ARG A 312 9.29 26.93 36.17
CA ARG A 312 9.17 26.35 34.83
C ARG A 312 9.43 24.83 34.83
N GLN A 313 10.52 24.37 35.46
CA GLN A 313 10.82 22.93 35.54
C GLN A 313 9.78 22.17 36.37
N HIS A 314 9.32 22.75 37.47
CA HIS A 314 8.30 22.14 38.31
C HIS A 314 6.98 21.94 37.54
N LEU A 315 6.48 22.97 36.85
CA LEU A 315 5.27 22.89 36.04
C LEU A 315 5.41 21.93 34.85
N LEU A 316 6.59 21.89 34.19
CA LEU A 316 6.86 20.92 33.13
C LEU A 316 6.79 19.48 33.66
N ASN A 317 7.35 19.21 34.84
CA ASN A 317 7.30 17.88 35.44
C ASN A 317 5.88 17.50 35.84
N GLN A 318 5.13 18.41 36.49
CA GLN A 318 3.72 18.16 36.80
C GLN A 318 2.87 17.90 35.56
N TYR A 319 3.08 18.65 34.47
CA TYR A 319 2.37 18.45 33.21
C TYR A 319 2.71 17.11 32.57
N LYS A 320 3.99 16.71 32.61
CA LYS A 320 4.45 15.38 32.18
C LYS A 320 3.78 14.27 32.98
N ASP A 321 3.72 14.41 34.30
CA ASP A 321 3.12 13.41 35.19
C ASP A 321 1.62 13.26 34.94
N ILE A 322 0.88 14.38 34.81
CA ILE A 322 -0.56 14.37 34.51
C ILE A 322 -0.84 13.74 33.14
N ILE A 323 -0.02 14.06 32.12
CA ILE A 323 -0.20 13.47 30.79
C ILE A 323 0.14 11.97 30.80
N ALA A 324 1.21 11.56 31.47
CA ALA A 324 1.57 10.15 31.60
C ALA A 324 0.45 9.36 32.29
N GLN A 325 -0.03 9.85 33.44
CA GLN A 325 -1.12 9.23 34.19
C GLN A 325 -2.41 9.16 33.38
N SER A 326 -2.79 10.26 32.70
CA SER A 326 -4.00 10.28 31.88
C SER A 326 -3.91 9.35 30.67
N LYS A 327 -2.76 9.32 29.96
CA LYS A 327 -2.55 8.38 28.83
C LYS A 327 -2.66 6.93 29.28
N THR A 328 -2.00 6.55 30.37
CA THR A 328 -2.05 5.19 30.92
C THR A 328 -3.47 4.84 31.37
N PHE A 329 -4.16 5.76 32.06
CA PHE A 329 -5.56 5.56 32.45
C PHE A 329 -6.48 5.34 31.24
N PHE A 330 -6.41 6.21 30.21
CA PHE A 330 -7.24 6.08 29.02
C PHE A 330 -6.94 4.81 28.22
N LEU A 331 -5.67 4.40 28.12
CA LEU A 331 -5.32 3.15 27.44
C LEU A 331 -5.83 1.93 28.21
N ASN A 332 -5.76 1.94 29.54
CA ASN A 332 -6.31 0.87 30.36
C ASN A 332 -7.83 0.77 30.25
N VAL A 333 -8.55 1.90 30.29
CA VAL A 333 -10.01 1.91 30.06
C VAL A 333 -10.36 1.38 28.67
N ARG A 334 -9.62 1.79 27.63
CA ARG A 334 -9.80 1.26 26.27
C ARG A 334 -9.50 -0.23 26.19
N MET A 335 -8.48 -0.71 26.92
CA MET A 335 -8.14 -2.13 26.98
C MET A 335 -9.30 -2.94 27.54
N THR A 336 -9.82 -2.57 28.72
CA THR A 336 -10.93 -3.29 29.36
C THR A 336 -12.16 -3.36 28.46
N ILE A 337 -12.52 -2.24 27.81
CA ILE A 337 -13.65 -2.22 26.86
C ILE A 337 -13.39 -3.15 25.66
N ALA A 338 -12.16 -3.19 25.15
CA ALA A 338 -11.80 -4.04 24.02
C ALA A 338 -11.80 -5.53 24.39
N GLU A 339 -11.32 -5.89 25.58
CA GLU A 339 -11.35 -7.26 26.12
C GLU A 339 -12.78 -7.77 26.31
N GLU A 340 -13.67 -6.97 26.91
CA GLU A 340 -15.09 -7.32 27.04
C GLU A 340 -15.77 -7.56 25.68
N GLN A 341 -15.43 -6.74 24.68
CA GLN A 341 -15.93 -6.93 23.32
C GLN A 341 -15.36 -8.17 22.65
N GLN A 342 -14.07 -8.46 22.86
CA GLN A 342 -13.40 -9.64 22.34
C GLN A 342 -14.09 -10.92 22.84
N ASP A 343 -14.33 -11.04 24.14
CA ASP A 343 -15.00 -12.19 24.74
C ASP A 343 -16.41 -12.38 24.16
N LYS A 344 -17.18 -11.29 24.07
CA LYS A 344 -18.52 -11.31 23.49
C LYS A 344 -18.53 -11.79 22.03
N TYR A 345 -17.63 -11.29 21.19
CA TYR A 345 -17.62 -11.67 19.77
C TYR A 345 -17.03 -13.05 19.54
N LYS A 346 -16.12 -13.51 20.40
CA LYS A 346 -15.66 -14.90 20.42
C LYS A 346 -16.80 -15.86 20.70
N GLU A 347 -17.61 -15.59 21.74
CA GLU A 347 -18.77 -16.41 22.07
C GLU A 347 -19.81 -16.46 20.93
N ILE A 348 -20.15 -15.30 20.36
CA ILE A 348 -21.09 -15.22 19.22
C ILE A 348 -20.59 -16.07 18.04
N HIS A 349 -19.31 -15.95 17.69
CA HIS A 349 -18.75 -16.69 16.57
C HIS A 349 -18.73 -18.20 16.82
N ASP A 350 -18.35 -18.63 18.04
CA ASP A 350 -18.32 -20.05 18.40
C ASP A 350 -19.73 -20.68 18.38
N LEU A 351 -20.76 -19.92 18.77
CA LEU A 351 -22.16 -20.34 18.66
C LEU A 351 -22.60 -20.49 17.19
N GLU A 352 -22.22 -19.56 16.32
CA GLU A 352 -22.53 -19.63 14.89
C GLU A 352 -21.83 -20.81 14.20
N ILE A 353 -20.57 -21.11 14.54
CA ILE A 353 -19.86 -22.31 14.05
C ILE A 353 -20.59 -23.57 14.48
N LYS A 354 -20.96 -23.68 15.76
CA LYS A 354 -21.71 -24.84 16.28
C LYS A 354 -23.02 -25.02 15.52
N LYS A 355 -23.75 -23.93 15.28
CA LYS A 355 -24.99 -23.94 14.50
C LYS A 355 -24.77 -24.45 13.07
N MET A 356 -23.78 -23.93 12.35
CA MET A 356 -23.47 -24.40 10.98
C MET A 356 -23.20 -25.91 10.92
N TRP A 357 -22.46 -26.46 11.89
CA TRP A 357 -22.22 -27.90 11.94
C TRP A 357 -23.46 -28.71 12.26
N LEU A 358 -24.37 -28.20 13.10
CA LEU A 358 -25.69 -28.82 13.32
C LEU A 358 -26.52 -28.81 12.02
N ASP A 359 -26.51 -27.69 11.29
CA ASP A 359 -27.28 -27.50 10.05
C ASP A 359 -26.86 -28.50 8.94
N ARG A 360 -25.61 -28.98 8.98
CA ARG A 360 -25.13 -30.08 8.11
C ARG A 360 -25.93 -31.38 8.30
N HIS A 361 -26.34 -31.66 9.53
CA HIS A 361 -27.00 -32.92 9.94
C HIS A 361 -28.53 -32.83 9.97
N ILE A 362 -29.11 -31.67 9.61
CA ILE A 362 -30.57 -31.47 9.54
C ILE A 362 -31.18 -32.30 8.40
N MET A 363 -32.32 -32.95 8.68
CA MET A 363 -33.07 -33.78 7.72
C MET A 363 -33.83 -32.94 6.68
N ASN A 364 -34.13 -31.68 6.98
CA ASN A 364 -34.76 -30.75 6.04
C ASN A 364 -33.79 -30.36 4.92
N HIS A 365 -34.10 -30.75 3.68
CA HIS A 365 -33.29 -30.46 2.50
C HIS A 365 -33.08 -28.96 2.23
N GLN A 366 -33.96 -28.08 2.71
CA GLN A 366 -33.84 -26.63 2.53
C GLN A 366 -32.83 -25.99 3.49
N GLU A 367 -32.54 -26.59 4.64
CA GLU A 367 -31.61 -26.03 5.62
C GLU A 367 -30.27 -26.78 5.65
N LYS A 368 -30.22 -27.95 5.00
CA LYS A 368 -29.01 -28.75 4.88
C LYS A 368 -27.90 -27.98 4.17
N LEU A 369 -26.71 -27.97 4.78
CA LEU A 369 -25.51 -27.33 4.23
C LEU A 369 -24.55 -28.38 3.65
N PRO A 370 -24.31 -28.41 2.32
CA PRO A 370 -23.33 -29.31 1.70
C PRO A 370 -21.91 -29.08 2.21
N LEU A 371 -21.08 -30.14 2.24
CA LEU A 371 -19.69 -30.06 2.70
C LEU A 371 -18.88 -29.00 1.92
N ILE A 372 -19.03 -28.96 0.59
CA ILE A 372 -18.34 -27.98 -0.24
C ILE A 372 -18.69 -26.52 0.11
N MET A 373 -19.93 -26.25 0.55
CA MET A 373 -20.34 -24.93 1.00
C MET A 373 -19.69 -24.59 2.35
N ILE A 374 -19.59 -25.57 3.26
CA ILE A 374 -18.87 -25.42 4.53
C ILE A 374 -17.39 -25.10 4.28
N ASP A 375 -16.74 -25.82 3.35
CA ASP A 375 -15.34 -25.60 3.00
C ASP A 375 -15.11 -24.19 2.45
N LEU A 376 -16.00 -23.69 1.59
CA LEU A 376 -15.96 -22.32 1.08
C LEU A 376 -16.20 -21.27 2.18
N ILE A 377 -17.10 -21.52 3.13
CA ILE A 377 -17.32 -20.62 4.28
C ILE A 377 -16.06 -20.54 5.14
N ASN A 378 -15.46 -21.69 5.46
CA ASN A 378 -14.24 -21.77 6.26
C ASN A 378 -13.07 -21.06 5.57
N GLU A 379 -12.88 -21.32 4.28
CA GLU A 379 -11.84 -20.66 3.48
C GLU A 379 -12.06 -19.14 3.41
N CYS A 380 -13.32 -18.68 3.30
CA CYS A 380 -13.62 -17.25 3.36
C CYS A 380 -13.30 -16.64 4.72
N CYS A 381 -13.64 -17.34 5.82
CA CYS A 381 -13.31 -16.89 7.17
C CYS A 381 -11.79 -16.84 7.40
N HIS A 382 -11.06 -17.82 6.88
CA HIS A 382 -9.60 -17.85 6.92
C HIS A 382 -8.99 -16.66 6.16
N LYS A 383 -9.47 -16.34 4.95
CA LYS A 383 -9.00 -15.16 4.20
C LYS A 383 -9.37 -13.83 4.88
N ILE A 384 -10.50 -13.77 5.58
CA ILE A 384 -10.85 -12.61 6.43
C ILE A 384 -9.84 -12.45 7.56
N HIS A 385 -9.52 -13.53 8.27
CA HIS A 385 -8.52 -13.55 9.32
C HIS A 385 -7.15 -13.04 8.81
N GLU A 386 -6.62 -13.63 7.73
CA GLU A 386 -5.34 -13.20 7.14
C GLU A 386 -5.34 -11.72 6.71
N CYS A 387 -6.46 -11.24 6.15
CA CYS A 387 -6.62 -9.84 5.76
C CYS A 387 -6.51 -8.90 6.97
N ILE A 388 -7.20 -9.22 8.07
CA ILE A 388 -7.19 -8.40 9.28
C ILE A 388 -5.80 -8.42 9.93
N GLN A 389 -5.16 -9.60 10.01
CA GLN A 389 -3.78 -9.73 10.46
C GLN A 389 -2.82 -8.83 9.67
N CYS A 390 -2.93 -8.82 8.33
CA CYS A 390 -2.16 -7.95 7.46
C CYS A 390 -2.36 -6.45 7.80
N ILE A 391 -3.62 -6.02 8.00
CA ILE A 391 -3.96 -4.64 8.39
C ILE A 391 -3.32 -4.26 9.72
N TYR A 392 -3.39 -5.13 10.72
CA TYR A 392 -2.87 -4.83 12.05
C TYR A 392 -1.36 -4.90 12.14
N LYS A 393 -0.71 -5.82 11.42
CA LYS A 393 0.75 -5.83 11.26
C LYS A 393 1.28 -4.49 10.75
N PHE A 394 0.59 -3.88 9.79
CA PHE A 394 0.94 -2.55 9.29
C PHE A 394 0.68 -1.45 10.34
N LYS A 395 -0.42 -1.51 11.11
CA LYS A 395 -0.73 -0.54 12.19
C LYS A 395 0.25 -0.61 13.36
N ILE A 396 0.77 -1.79 13.69
CA ILE A 396 1.69 -2.00 14.82
C ILE A 396 3.13 -1.60 14.48
N GLN A 397 3.50 -1.61 13.19
CA GLN A 397 4.85 -1.32 12.72
C GLN A 397 5.52 -0.07 13.35
N PRO A 398 4.84 1.09 13.53
CA PRO A 398 5.43 2.27 14.15
C PRO A 398 5.84 2.08 15.62
N PHE A 399 5.19 1.17 16.35
CA PHE A 399 5.46 0.90 17.77
C PHE A 399 6.57 -0.15 17.97
N LEU A 400 6.88 -0.93 16.93
CA LEU A 400 7.97 -1.92 16.95
C LEU A 400 9.32 -1.31 16.54
N SER A 401 9.32 -0.32 15.64
CA SER A 401 10.53 0.33 15.12
C SER A 401 11.24 1.26 16.10
N SER A 402 10.62 1.53 17.24
CA SER A 402 11.05 2.48 18.27
C SER A 402 11.39 1.80 19.60
N ALA A 403 11.33 0.46 19.64
CA ALA A 403 11.77 -0.40 20.73
C ALA A 403 13.14 -1.07 20.46
N LEU A 404 13.79 -0.72 19.34
CA LEU A 404 15.17 -1.04 18.97
C LEU A 404 15.93 0.27 18.83
#